data_AF-A0A966RJC7-F1
#
_entry.id   AF-A0A966RJC7-F1
#
_cell.length_a   1.000
_cell.length_b   1.000
_cell.length_c   1.000
_cell.angle_alpha   90.00
_cell.angle_beta   90.00
_cell.angle_gamma   90.00
#
_symmetry.space_group_name_H-M   'P 1'
#
loop_
_entity.id
_entity.type
_entity.pdbx_description
1 polymer ?
#
loop_
_entity_poly.entity_id
_entity_poly.type
_entity_poly.pdbx_seq_one_letter_code
_entity_poly.pdbx_strand_id
1 'polypeptide(L)'
;MLSKLRGELYLLSGALLFSFNGIISKIVLVDGLSAWRLTQIRTGGAFVILFAIYFTFRRSELKTNKKELPWLIAFGVVGVALVQAFYFVAIERLYVGVALLIEFTAPIWILLFLRFVLKKRAPESRYNSPRSFDSTRVLYRAKRLLQKLS
;
A
#
# COMPACT_ATOMS: atom_id res chain seq x y z
N MET A 1 1.63 -19.42 -15.71
CA MET A 1 2.80 -18.56 -15.46
C MET A 1 2.50 -17.06 -15.61
N LEU A 2 1.61 -16.64 -16.53
CA LEU A 2 1.24 -15.21 -16.72
C LEU A 2 0.66 -14.49 -15.50
N SER A 3 0.01 -15.18 -14.56
CA SER A 3 -0.53 -14.57 -13.32
C SER A 3 0.54 -14.22 -12.29
N LYS A 4 1.67 -14.94 -12.26
CA LYS A 4 2.83 -14.60 -11.41
C LYS A 4 3.53 -13.34 -11.93
N LEU A 5 3.72 -13.26 -13.26
CA LEU A 5 4.38 -12.13 -13.90
C LEU A 5 3.58 -10.82 -13.78
N ARG A 6 2.24 -10.89 -13.71
CA ARG A 6 1.38 -9.70 -13.53
C ARG A 6 1.75 -8.91 -12.28
N GLY A 7 2.04 -9.59 -11.16
CA GLY A 7 2.46 -8.93 -9.92
C GLY A 7 3.80 -8.22 -10.07
N GLU A 8 4.77 -8.88 -10.69
CA GLU A 8 6.10 -8.30 -10.98
C GLU A 8 6.00 -7.11 -11.94
N LEU A 9 5.17 -7.18 -12.97
CA LEU A 9 4.93 -6.08 -13.90
C LEU A 9 4.29 -4.87 -13.19
N TYR A 10 3.31 -5.08 -12.32
CA TYR A 10 2.73 -3.98 -11.52
C TYR A 10 3.74 -3.39 -10.54
N LEU A 11 4.62 -4.20 -9.96
CA LEU A 11 5.69 -3.72 -9.10
C LEU A 11 6.69 -2.85 -9.87
N LEU A 12 7.17 -3.34 -11.02
CA LEU A 12 8.13 -2.61 -11.86
C LEU A 12 7.52 -1.32 -12.42
N SER A 13 6.32 -1.38 -12.96
CA SER A 13 5.62 -0.18 -13.46
C SER A 13 5.34 0.81 -12.34
N GLY A 14 4.90 0.36 -11.17
CA GLY A 14 4.71 1.20 -10.00
C GLY A 14 6.01 1.88 -9.56
N ALA A 15 7.12 1.14 -9.48
CA ALA A 15 8.42 1.68 -9.13
C ALA A 15 8.93 2.71 -10.16
N LEU A 16 8.76 2.44 -11.45
CA LEU A 16 9.12 3.35 -12.52
C LEU A 16 8.30 4.64 -12.48
N LEU A 17 6.97 4.51 -12.38
CA LEU A 17 6.06 5.66 -12.28
C LEU A 17 6.36 6.50 -11.03
N PHE A 18 6.67 5.86 -9.91
CA PHE A 18 7.02 6.53 -8.67
C PHE A 18 8.34 7.29 -8.78
N SER A 19 9.39 6.66 -9.33
CA SER A 19 10.68 7.29 -9.55
C SER A 19 10.57 8.50 -10.50
N PHE A 20 9.85 8.32 -11.61
CA PHE A 20 9.57 9.38 -12.57
C PHE A 20 8.81 10.55 -11.94
N ASN A 21 7.81 10.23 -11.12
CA ASN A 21 7.05 11.24 -10.40
C ASN A 21 7.93 12.09 -9.46
N GLY A 22 8.86 11.47 -8.73
CA GLY A 22 9.77 12.20 -7.84
C GLY A 22 10.66 13.20 -8.58
N ILE A 23 11.20 12.81 -9.73
CA ILE A 23 12.04 13.68 -10.58
C ILE A 23 11.24 14.86 -11.13
N ILE A 24 10.09 14.60 -11.75
CA ILE A 24 9.22 15.67 -12.28
C ILE A 24 8.79 16.62 -11.17
N SER A 25 8.37 16.09 -10.03
CA SER A 25 7.91 16.91 -8.92
C SER A 25 9.03 17.82 -8.44
N LYS A 26 10.27 17.33 -8.34
CA LYS A 26 11.42 18.16 -7.97
C LYS A 26 11.69 19.27 -8.99
N ILE A 27 11.62 18.97 -10.29
CA ILE A 27 11.81 19.97 -11.36
C ILE A 27 10.77 21.08 -11.20
N VAL A 28 9.49 20.71 -11.05
CA VAL A 28 8.38 21.67 -10.89
C VAL A 28 8.51 22.50 -9.61
N LEU A 29 9.02 21.92 -8.52
CA LEU A 29 9.28 22.64 -7.27
C LEU A 29 10.42 23.65 -7.41
N VAL A 30 11.48 23.30 -8.16
CA VAL A 30 12.61 24.20 -8.44
C VAL A 30 12.20 25.33 -9.37
N ASP A 31 11.25 25.09 -10.28
CA ASP A 31 10.67 26.08 -11.19
C ASP A 31 9.72 27.09 -10.48
N GLY A 32 9.64 27.02 -9.15
CA GLY A 32 8.94 28.02 -8.32
C GLY A 32 7.53 27.63 -7.88
N LEU A 33 7.03 26.44 -8.26
CA LEU A 33 5.75 25.96 -7.73
C LEU A 33 5.94 25.50 -6.27
N SER A 34 5.12 25.99 -5.34
CA SER A 34 5.24 25.57 -3.94
C SER A 34 4.78 24.13 -3.70
N ALA A 35 5.40 23.44 -2.73
CA ALA A 35 4.99 22.09 -2.34
C ALA A 35 3.50 22.00 -1.96
N TRP A 36 2.97 23.06 -1.33
CA TRP A 36 1.56 23.11 -0.95
C TRP A 36 0.63 23.11 -2.17
N ARG A 37 0.92 23.94 -3.19
CA ARG A 37 0.13 23.97 -4.43
C ARG A 37 0.25 22.67 -5.20
N LEU A 38 1.44 22.10 -5.29
CA LEU A 38 1.63 20.81 -5.96
C LEU A 38 0.87 19.68 -5.26
N THR A 39 0.84 19.69 -3.93
CA THR A 39 0.04 18.75 -3.12
C THR A 39 -1.46 18.92 -3.43
N GLN A 40 -1.96 20.16 -3.44
CA GLN A 40 -3.37 20.44 -3.73
C GLN A 40 -3.77 19.96 -5.12
N ILE A 41 -2.96 20.26 -6.14
CA ILE A 41 -3.21 19.83 -7.52
C ILE A 41 -3.21 18.31 -7.61
N ARG A 42 -2.24 17.63 -6.99
CA ARG A 42 -2.14 16.17 -7.03
C ARG A 42 -3.28 15.48 -6.28
N THR A 43 -3.51 15.85 -5.04
CA THR A 43 -4.52 15.18 -4.19
C THR A 43 -5.94 15.56 -4.64
N GLY A 44 -6.15 16.81 -5.04
CA GLY A 44 -7.41 17.27 -5.64
C GLY A 44 -7.66 16.62 -7.00
N GLY A 45 -6.65 16.53 -7.86
CA GLY A 45 -6.73 15.83 -9.15
C GLY A 45 -7.03 14.35 -8.98
N ALA A 46 -6.33 13.67 -8.06
CA ALA A 46 -6.60 12.27 -7.73
C ALA A 46 -8.03 12.07 -7.22
N PHE A 47 -8.52 12.96 -6.35
CA PHE A 47 -9.90 12.93 -5.87
C PHE A 47 -10.90 13.08 -7.02
N VAL A 48 -10.73 14.08 -7.90
CA VAL A 48 -11.63 14.31 -9.04
C VAL A 48 -11.63 13.13 -10.00
N ILE A 49 -10.45 12.59 -10.33
CA ILE A 49 -10.32 11.44 -11.24
C ILE A 49 -11.00 10.21 -10.64
N LEU A 50 -10.67 9.86 -9.39
CA LEU A 50 -11.28 8.71 -8.72
C LEU A 50 -12.79 8.91 -8.59
N PHE A 51 -13.24 10.09 -8.18
CA PHE A 51 -14.66 10.41 -8.08
C PHE A 51 -15.37 10.25 -9.43
N ALA A 52 -14.81 10.77 -10.53
CA ALA A 52 -15.37 10.64 -11.87
C ALA A 52 -15.45 9.18 -12.34
N ILE A 53 -14.40 8.38 -12.11
CA ILE A 53 -14.37 6.96 -12.45
C ILE A 53 -15.45 6.20 -11.68
N TYR A 54 -15.48 6.35 -10.35
CA TYR A 54 -16.45 5.65 -9.51
C TYR A 54 -17.88 6.10 -9.77
N PHE A 55 -18.08 7.39 -10.06
CA PHE A 55 -19.39 7.93 -10.41
C PHE A 55 -19.91 7.36 -11.73
N THR A 56 -19.03 7.20 -12.73
CA THR A 56 -19.39 6.74 -14.08
C THR A 56 -19.55 5.22 -14.16
N PHE A 57 -18.63 4.44 -13.55
CA PHE A 57 -18.57 3.00 -13.75
C PHE A 57 -19.11 2.17 -12.58
N ARG A 58 -19.08 2.70 -11.34
CA ARG A 58 -19.36 1.91 -10.11
C ARG A 58 -20.09 2.71 -9.03
N ARG A 59 -21.22 3.33 -9.41
CA ARG A 59 -22.05 4.16 -8.52
C ARG A 59 -22.57 3.43 -7.27
N SER A 60 -22.67 2.10 -7.32
CA SER A 60 -23.06 1.27 -6.17
C SER A 60 -21.97 1.17 -5.09
N GLU A 61 -20.69 1.27 -5.46
CA GLU A 61 -19.56 1.22 -4.51
C GLU A 61 -19.35 2.56 -3.78
N LEU A 62 -19.86 3.67 -4.35
CA LEU A 62 -19.91 4.98 -3.68
C LEU A 62 -20.90 5.02 -2.50
N LYS A 63 -21.72 3.97 -2.32
CA LYS A 63 -22.60 3.83 -1.16
C LYS A 63 -21.79 3.36 0.05
N THR A 64 -20.89 4.22 0.54
CA THR A 64 -20.16 3.97 1.78
C THR A 64 -21.12 4.04 2.96
N ASN A 65 -21.02 3.08 3.88
CA ASN A 65 -21.79 3.11 5.10
C ASN A 65 -21.43 4.39 5.90
N LYS A 66 -22.42 5.15 6.38
CA LYS A 66 -22.16 6.43 7.09
C LYS A 66 -21.24 6.26 8.30
N LYS A 67 -21.14 5.05 8.85
CA LYS A 67 -20.23 4.69 9.95
C LYS A 67 -18.77 4.53 9.54
N GLU A 68 -18.49 4.24 8.27
CA GLU A 68 -17.14 4.05 7.72
C GLU A 68 -16.58 5.33 7.10
N LEU A 69 -17.46 6.28 6.76
CA LEU A 69 -17.10 7.57 6.18
C LEU A 69 -16.06 8.36 7.02
N PRO A 70 -16.14 8.43 8.37
CA PRO A 70 -15.14 9.12 9.17
C PRO A 70 -13.75 8.48 9.04
N TRP A 71 -13.68 7.15 9.01
CA TRP A 71 -12.43 6.42 8.83
C TRP A 71 -11.84 6.62 7.43
N LEU A 72 -12.69 6.64 6.40
CA LEU A 72 -12.27 6.91 5.03
C LEU A 72 -11.72 8.33 4.89
N ILE A 73 -12.39 9.33 5.49
CA ILE A 73 -11.92 10.72 5.51
C ILE A 73 -10.60 10.80 6.27
N ALA A 74 -10.50 10.18 7.45
CA ALA A 74 -9.26 10.16 8.23
C ALA A 74 -8.10 9.53 7.43
N PHE A 75 -8.36 8.43 6.72
CA PHE A 75 -7.38 7.81 5.84
C PHE A 75 -6.98 8.71 4.67
N GLY A 76 -7.94 9.36 4.00
CA GLY A 76 -7.66 10.29 2.91
C GLY A 76 -6.87 11.52 3.37
N VAL A 77 -7.21 12.09 4.52
CA VAL A 77 -6.52 13.28 5.05
C VAL A 77 -5.15 12.92 5.62
N VAL A 78 -5.09 11.92 6.50
CA VAL A 78 -3.85 11.58 7.22
C VAL A 78 -2.96 10.67 6.39
N GLY A 79 -3.52 9.60 5.84
CA GLY A 79 -2.76 8.59 5.10
C GLY A 79 -2.35 9.02 3.70
N VAL A 80 -3.14 9.86 3.03
CA VAL A 80 -2.87 10.27 1.66
C VAL A 80 -2.41 11.73 1.59
N ALA A 81 -3.24 12.68 2.01
CA ALA A 81 -2.94 14.11 1.81
C ALA A 81 -1.73 14.58 2.62
N LEU A 82 -1.69 14.27 3.92
CA LEU A 82 -0.59 14.69 4.79
C LEU A 82 0.72 14.00 4.41
N VAL A 83 0.72 12.69 4.18
CA VAL A 83 1.92 11.96 3.73
C VAL A 83 2.46 12.56 2.43
N GLN A 84 1.58 12.82 1.45
CA GLN A 84 1.97 13.43 0.19
C GLN A 84 2.52 14.85 0.36
N ALA A 85 1.90 15.65 1.25
CA ALA A 85 2.38 16.98 1.58
C ALA A 85 3.79 16.93 2.20
N PHE A 86 4.01 16.04 3.17
CA PHE A 86 5.32 15.85 3.80
C PHE A 86 6.37 15.39 2.80
N TYR A 87 6.03 14.48 1.89
CA TYR A 87 6.93 14.08 0.81
C TYR A 87 7.34 15.28 -0.05
N PHE A 88 6.39 16.11 -0.50
CA PHE A 88 6.71 17.29 -1.31
C PHE A 88 7.50 18.36 -0.57
N VAL A 89 7.19 18.61 0.71
CA VAL A 89 7.99 19.50 1.55
C VAL A 89 9.42 18.95 1.76
N ALA A 90 9.56 17.63 1.91
CA ALA A 90 10.86 16.99 2.06
C ALA A 90 11.69 17.12 0.78
N ILE A 91 11.11 16.81 -0.39
CA ILE A 91 11.83 16.94 -1.67
C ILE A 91 12.02 18.40 -2.08
N GLU A 92 11.25 19.35 -1.56
CA GLU A 92 11.51 20.78 -1.76
C GLU A 92 12.84 21.16 -1.06
N ARG A 93 13.02 20.73 0.20
CA ARG A 93 14.17 21.09 1.06
C ARG A 93 15.40 20.22 0.89
N LEU A 94 15.23 18.97 0.47
CA LEU A 94 16.29 17.96 0.36
C LEU A 94 16.40 17.44 -1.08
N TYR A 95 17.46 16.70 -1.36
CA TYR A 95 17.54 15.89 -2.57
C TYR A 95 16.54 14.73 -2.48
N VAL A 96 15.93 14.37 -3.62
CA VAL A 96 14.89 13.32 -3.70
C VAL A 96 15.37 12.00 -3.10
N GLY A 97 16.64 11.62 -3.35
CA GLY A 97 17.23 10.41 -2.77
C GLY A 97 17.30 10.43 -1.24
N VAL A 98 17.65 11.56 -0.62
CA VAL A 98 17.73 11.67 0.84
C VAL A 98 16.33 11.59 1.46
N ALA A 99 15.33 12.22 0.85
CA ALA A 99 13.94 12.12 1.28
C ALA A 99 13.45 10.66 1.24
N LEU A 100 13.77 9.93 0.18
CA LEU A 100 13.43 8.50 0.03
C LEU A 100 14.14 7.61 1.06
N LEU A 101 15.40 7.89 1.38
CA LEU A 101 16.11 7.16 2.43
C LEU A 101 15.39 7.27 3.78
N ILE A 102 14.92 8.48 4.12
CA ILE A 102 14.12 8.70 5.33
C ILE A 102 12.79 7.95 5.22
N GLU A 103 12.12 8.00 4.07
CA GLU A 103 10.85 7.30 3.85
C GLU A 103 10.98 5.78 3.97
N PHE A 104 12.09 5.19 3.53
CA PHE A 104 12.38 3.77 3.71
C PHE A 104 12.60 3.36 5.16
N THR A 105 12.77 4.30 6.09
CA THR A 105 12.75 4.01 7.54
C THR A 105 11.34 3.90 8.12
N ALA A 106 10.29 4.24 7.37
CA ALA A 106 8.90 4.18 7.83
C ALA A 106 8.50 2.84 8.47
N PRO A 107 8.91 1.65 7.97
CA PRO A 107 8.58 0.37 8.61
C PRO A 107 9.06 0.28 10.06
N ILE A 108 10.21 0.89 10.38
CA ILE A 108 10.75 0.94 11.73
C ILE A 108 9.83 1.77 12.63
N TRP A 109 9.43 2.95 12.18
CA TRP A 109 8.49 3.82 12.90
C TRP A 109 7.12 3.17 13.11
N ILE A 110 6.60 2.49 12.09
CA ILE A 110 5.35 1.73 12.18
C ILE A 110 5.46 0.61 13.22
N LEU A 111 6.57 -0.14 13.23
CA LEU A 111 6.80 -1.20 14.21
C LEU A 111 6.90 -0.66 15.64
N LEU A 112 7.60 0.47 15.84
CA LEU A 112 7.67 1.15 17.12
C LEU A 112 6.28 1.61 17.57
N PHE A 113 5.50 2.24 16.70
CA PHE A 113 4.14 2.67 17.01
C PHE A 113 3.24 1.49 17.40
N LEU A 114 3.30 0.38 16.65
CA LEU A 114 2.54 -0.84 16.96
C LEU A 114 2.90 -1.41 18.33
N ARG A 115 4.19 -1.43 18.67
CA ARG A 115 4.69 -1.97 19.93
C ARG A 115 4.38 -1.06 21.12
N PHE A 116 4.62 0.23 21.00
CA PHE A 116 4.54 1.18 22.12
C PHE A 116 3.14 1.78 22.30
N VAL A 117 2.45 2.12 21.21
CA VAL A 117 1.14 2.80 21.26
C VAL A 117 0.00 1.79 21.25
N LEU A 118 0.00 0.88 20.27
CA LEU A 118 -1.08 -0.10 20.13
C LEU A 118 -0.91 -1.32 21.05
N LYS A 119 0.25 -1.45 21.73
CA LYS A 119 0.63 -2.60 22.58
C LYS A 119 0.35 -3.96 21.92
N LYS A 120 0.32 -4.01 20.59
CA LYS A 120 0.16 -5.25 19.84
C LYS A 120 1.53 -5.93 19.83
N ARG A 121 1.61 -7.12 20.43
CA ARG A 121 2.82 -7.93 20.33
C ARG A 121 3.09 -8.20 18.86
N ALA A 122 4.34 -8.04 18.45
CA ALA A 122 4.76 -8.41 17.10
C ALA A 122 4.22 -9.82 16.81
N PRO A 123 3.60 -10.08 15.65
CA PRO A 123 3.18 -11.42 15.31
C PRO A 123 4.43 -12.30 15.45
N GLU A 124 4.37 -13.27 16.36
CA GLU A 124 5.38 -14.32 16.41
C GLU A 124 5.58 -14.81 14.99
N SER A 125 6.83 -14.94 14.59
CA SER A 125 7.20 -15.46 13.29
C SER A 125 6.48 -16.80 13.08
N ARG A 126 5.35 -16.77 12.36
CA ARG A 126 4.66 -17.95 11.83
C ARG A 126 5.47 -18.55 10.67
N TYR A 127 6.79 -18.41 10.73
CA TYR A 127 7.75 -19.12 9.91
C TYR A 127 8.14 -20.46 10.55
N ASN A 128 7.83 -20.68 11.84
CA ASN A 128 8.07 -21.96 12.52
C ASN A 128 6.81 -22.81 12.75
N SER A 129 5.86 -22.77 11.82
CA SER A 129 4.99 -23.93 11.64
C SER A 129 5.65 -24.81 10.58
N PRO A 130 6.37 -25.89 10.93
CA PRO A 130 6.46 -26.99 9.98
C PRO A 130 5.02 -27.29 9.60
N ARG A 131 4.64 -26.98 8.36
CA ARG A 131 3.49 -27.63 7.76
C ARG A 131 3.92 -29.09 7.72
N SER A 132 3.69 -29.80 8.83
CA SER A 132 3.81 -31.24 8.87
C SER A 132 2.81 -31.70 7.82
N PHE A 133 3.35 -32.01 6.65
CA PHE A 133 2.65 -32.78 5.66
C PHE A 133 2.40 -34.10 6.38
N ASP A 134 1.22 -34.21 6.97
CA ASP A 134 0.83 -35.31 7.83
C ASP A 134 0.64 -36.53 6.93
N SER A 135 1.75 -37.19 6.61
CA SER A 135 1.84 -38.36 5.75
C SER A 135 0.90 -39.47 6.21
N THR A 136 0.60 -39.52 7.50
CA THR A 136 -0.37 -40.41 8.13
C THR A 136 -1.78 -40.19 7.60
N ARG A 137 -2.22 -38.93 7.42
CA ARG A 137 -3.53 -38.62 6.82
C ARG A 137 -3.62 -39.01 5.36
N VAL A 138 -2.53 -38.89 4.60
CA VAL A 138 -2.48 -39.29 3.18
C VAL A 138 -2.52 -40.82 3.06
N LEU A 139 -1.75 -41.54 3.89
CA LEU A 139 -1.75 -43.01 3.94
C LEU A 139 -3.11 -43.58 4.38
N TYR A 140 -3.77 -42.97 5.37
CA TYR A 140 -5.10 -43.40 5.77
C TYR A 140 -6.14 -43.19 4.66
N ARG A 141 -6.03 -42.09 3.91
CA ARG A 141 -6.91 -41.79 2.78
C ARG A 141 -6.66 -42.75 1.61
N ALA A 142 -5.40 -43.09 1.34
CA ALA A 142 -5.03 -44.08 0.33
C ALA A 142 -5.52 -45.49 0.71
N LYS A 143 -5.31 -45.94 1.95
CA LYS A 143 -5.84 -47.23 2.43
C LYS A 143 -7.37 -47.29 2.33
N ARG A 144 -8.07 -46.22 2.73
CA ARG A 144 -9.54 -46.16 2.66
C ARG A 144 -10.06 -46.19 1.23
N LEU A 145 -9.31 -45.66 0.25
CA LEU A 145 -9.66 -45.74 -1.17
C LEU A 145 -9.41 -47.12 -1.75
N LEU A 146 -8.29 -47.77 -1.39
CA LEU A 146 -8.01 -49.14 -1.80
C LEU A 146 -9.05 -50.13 -1.25
N GLN A 147 -9.52 -49.93 -0.02
CA GLN A 147 -10.56 -50.76 0.59
C GLN A 147 -11.97 -50.55 -0.02
N LYS A 148 -12.18 -49.45 -0.76
CA LYS A 148 -13.42 -49.23 -1.53
C LYS A 148 -13.36 -49.79 -2.96
N LEU A 149 -12.17 -50.18 -3.43
CA LEU A 149 -11.93 -50.69 -4.78
C LEU A 149 -11.71 -52.21 -4.81
N SER A 150 -11.71 -52.86 -3.64
CA SER A 150 -11.79 -54.32 -3.44
C SER A 150 -13.19 -54.70 -2.98
#